data_AF-A0A660S1V4-F1
#
_entry.id   AF-A0A660S1V4-F1
#
_cell.length_a   1.000
_cell.length_b   1.000
_cell.length_c   1.000
_cell.angle_alpha   90.00
_cell.angle_beta   90.00
_cell.angle_gamma   90.00
#
_symmetry.space_group_name_H-M   'P 1'
#
loop_
_entity.id
_entity.type
_entity.pdbx_description
1 polymer ?
#
loop_
_entity_poly.entity_id
_entity_poly.type
_entity_poly.pdbx_seq_one_letter_code
_entity_poly.pdbx_strand_id
1 'polypeptide(L)'
;MGYIIDTDVCIDFLKNKEFAVKLFEKISEKDQYFISILTYYELLKASYSKKQHQSVEVFASSIEILNLDRKIIKMGAEFYINYRKRGITLCDIDCL
;
A
#
# COMPACT_ATOMS: atom_id res chain seq x y z
N MET A 1 -16.44 -6.82 -2.20
CA MET A 1 -15.76 -5.55 -2.55
C MET A 1 -14.28 -5.74 -2.27
N GLY A 2 -13.41 -4.85 -2.73
CA GLY A 2 -11.97 -4.92 -2.48
C GLY A 2 -11.44 -3.60 -1.92
N TYR A 3 -10.48 -3.68 -1.00
CA TYR A 3 -9.78 -2.51 -0.46
C TYR A 3 -8.30 -2.56 -0.84
N ILE A 4 -7.76 -1.47 -1.38
CA ILE A 4 -6.30 -1.32 -1.53
C ILE A 4 -5.80 -0.61 -0.27
N ILE A 5 -4.84 -1.23 0.42
CA ILE A 5 -4.33 -0.75 1.69
C ILE A 5 -3.03 0.03 1.45
N ASP A 6 -2.98 1.22 2.01
CA ASP A 6 -1.81 2.11 1.92
C ASP A 6 -0.64 1.62 2.80
N THR A 7 0.56 2.12 2.49
CA THR A 7 1.82 1.72 3.10
C THR A 7 1.83 1.95 4.61
N ASP A 8 1.38 3.10 5.09
CA ASP A 8 1.39 3.42 6.52
C ASP A 8 0.50 2.47 7.33
N VAL A 9 -0.67 2.10 6.78
CA VAL A 9 -1.58 1.14 7.41
C VAL A 9 -0.96 -0.25 7.46
N CYS A 10 -0.26 -0.67 6.40
CA CYS A 10 0.50 -1.92 6.39
C CYS A 10 1.64 -1.92 7.42
N ILE A 11 2.37 -0.81 7.55
CA ILE A 11 3.43 -0.64 8.55
C ILE A 11 2.86 -0.77 9.97
N ASP A 12 1.72 -0.14 10.25
CA ASP A 12 1.07 -0.22 11.55
C ASP A 12 0.55 -1.64 11.85
N PHE A 13 0.04 -2.35 10.84
CA PHE A 13 -0.32 -3.76 10.97
C PHE A 13 0.90 -4.63 11.31
N LEU A 14 2.01 -4.50 10.57
CA LEU A 14 3.26 -5.22 10.83
C LEU A 14 3.87 -4.91 12.21
N LYS A 15 3.58 -3.73 12.76
CA LYS A 15 3.95 -3.31 14.13
C LYS A 15 2.95 -3.78 15.20
N ASN A 16 1.94 -4.58 14.84
CA ASN A 16 0.86 -5.03 15.72
C ASN A 16 0.11 -3.88 16.41
N LYS A 17 -0.12 -2.77 15.70
CA LYS A 17 -0.99 -1.71 16.22
C LYS A 17 -2.45 -2.20 16.21
N GLU A 18 -3.09 -2.17 17.38
CA GLU A 18 -4.40 -2.77 17.61
C GLU A 18 -5.47 -2.28 16.60
N PHE A 19 -5.48 -0.99 16.28
CA PHE A 19 -6.45 -0.44 15.33
C PHE A 19 -6.25 -0.99 13.91
N ALA A 20 -5.01 -1.20 13.49
CA ALA A 20 -4.68 -1.74 12.18
C ALA A 20 -5.05 -3.22 12.12
N VAL A 21 -4.72 -4.00 13.16
CA VAL A 21 -5.13 -5.41 13.26
C VAL A 21 -6.65 -5.55 13.15
N LYS A 22 -7.41 -4.76 13.94
CA LYS A 22 -8.89 -4.75 13.87
C LYS A 22 -9.43 -4.32 12.51
N LEU A 23 -8.75 -3.40 11.82
CA LEU A 23 -9.13 -2.99 10.47
C LEU A 23 -8.99 -4.16 9.49
N PHE A 24 -7.85 -4.86 9.50
CA PHE A 24 -7.62 -6.02 8.65
C PHE A 24 -8.62 -7.14 8.97
N GLU A 25 -8.85 -7.46 10.25
CA GLU A 25 -9.85 -8.45 10.68
C GLU A 25 -11.25 -8.10 10.13
N LYS A 26 -11.69 -6.85 10.34
CA LYS A 26 -13.00 -6.38 9.88
C LYS A 26 -13.17 -6.44 8.37
N ILE A 27 -12.13 -6.10 7.60
CA ILE A 27 -12.17 -6.21 6.13
C ILE A 27 -12.28 -7.69 5.74
N SER A 28 -11.46 -8.55 6.35
CA SER A 28 -11.39 -10.00 6.06
C SER A 28 -12.72 -10.73 6.26
N GLU A 29 -13.62 -10.22 7.12
CA GLU A 29 -14.93 -10.82 7.36
C GLU A 29 -15.84 -10.83 6.12
N LYS A 30 -15.69 -9.85 5.22
CA LYS A 30 -16.65 -9.61 4.12
C LYS A 30 -16.03 -9.27 2.78
N ASP A 31 -14.78 -8.82 2.79
CA ASP A 31 -14.12 -8.23 1.64
C ASP A 31 -12.67 -8.71 1.53
N GLN A 32 -12.09 -8.54 0.35
CA GLN A 32 -10.68 -8.79 0.11
C GLN A 32 -9.90 -7.49 0.30
N TYR A 33 -8.64 -7.63 0.70
CA TYR A 33 -7.70 -6.52 0.73
C TYR A 33 -6.48 -6.85 -0.12
N PHE A 34 -5.91 -5.80 -0.71
CA PHE A 34 -4.83 -5.83 -1.68
C PHE A 34 -3.81 -4.76 -1.32
N ILE A 35 -2.60 -4.90 -1.84
CA ILE A 35 -1.60 -3.81 -1.85
C ILE A 35 -1.15 -3.57 -3.28
N SER A 36 -0.71 -2.35 -3.59
CA SER A 36 -0.01 -2.10 -4.85
C SER A 36 1.42 -2.66 -4.79
N ILE A 37 2.01 -2.91 -5.95
CA ILE A 37 3.44 -3.25 -6.06
C ILE A 37 4.33 -2.12 -5.50
N LEU A 38 3.85 -0.87 -5.47
CA LEU A 38 4.56 0.26 -4.88
C LEU A 38 4.55 0.20 -3.36
N THR A 39 3.41 -0.11 -2.74
CA THR A 39 3.34 -0.35 -1.30
C THR A 39 4.27 -1.48 -0.89
N TYR A 40 4.34 -2.56 -1.67
CA TYR A 40 5.31 -3.63 -1.44
C TYR A 40 6.77 -3.13 -1.48
N TYR A 41 7.12 -2.33 -2.49
CA TYR A 41 8.43 -1.69 -2.58
C TYR A 41 8.73 -0.81 -1.34
N GLU A 42 7.77 -0.02 -0.88
CA GLU A 42 7.95 0.86 0.28
C GLU A 42 8.12 0.07 1.60
N LEU A 43 7.38 -1.02 1.78
CA LEU A 43 7.53 -1.89 2.94
C LEU A 43 8.93 -2.53 2.99
N LEU A 44 9.44 -2.98 1.85
CA LEU A 44 10.82 -3.50 1.77
C LEU A 44 11.84 -2.40 2.06
N LYS A 45 11.67 -1.19 1.52
CA LYS A 45 12.53 -0.03 1.77
C LYS A 45 12.53 0.39 3.24
N ALA A 46 11.41 0.26 3.93
CA ALA A 46 11.26 0.55 5.36
C ALA A 46 11.79 -0.58 6.28
N SER A 47 12.23 -1.71 5.73
CA SER A 47 12.71 -2.87 6.48
C SER A 47 14.22 -2.82 6.69
N TYR A 48 14.66 -2.26 7.81
CA TYR A 48 16.08 -2.05 8.12
C TYR A 48 16.83 -3.26 8.70
N SER A 49 16.10 -4.34 9.04
CA SER A 49 16.69 -5.57 9.59
C SER A 49 16.21 -6.80 8.83
N LYS A 50 17.02 -7.87 8.86
CA LYS A 50 16.65 -9.16 8.25
C LYS A 50 15.32 -9.69 8.78
N LYS A 51 15.05 -9.49 10.09
CA LYS A 51 13.79 -9.89 10.71
C LYS A 51 12.60 -9.12 10.13
N GLN A 52 12.70 -7.79 10.02
CA GLN A 52 11.64 -6.96 9.43
C GLN A 52 11.40 -7.33 7.96
N HIS A 53 12.47 -7.52 7.20
CA HIS A 53 12.38 -7.91 5.80
C HIS A 53 11.64 -9.26 5.65
N GLN A 54 11.98 -10.25 6.48
CA GLN A 54 11.26 -11.52 6.49
C GLN A 54 9.80 -11.37 6.90
N SER A 55 9.45 -10.48 7.83
CA SER A 55 8.07 -10.20 8.18
C SER A 55 7.28 -9.57 7.03
N VAL A 56 7.90 -8.66 6.26
CA VAL A 56 7.30 -8.09 5.05
C VAL A 56 7.07 -9.15 3.99
N GLU A 57 8.06 -10.01 3.74
CA GLU A 57 7.95 -11.12 2.77
C GLU A 57 6.82 -12.11 3.16
N VAL A 58 6.72 -12.47 4.44
CA VAL A 58 5.61 -13.32 4.94
C VAL A 58 4.27 -12.63 4.74
N PHE A 59 4.15 -11.34 5.08
CA PHE A 59 2.92 -10.58 4.85
C PHE A 59 2.57 -10.52 3.35
N ALA A 60 3.53 -10.18 2.50
CA ALA A 60 3.39 -10.11 1.05
C ALA A 60 2.97 -11.46 0.43
N SER A 61 3.42 -12.59 0.99
CA SER A 61 3.00 -13.92 0.54
C SER A 61 1.55 -14.27 0.89
N SER A 62 0.93 -13.53 1.82
CA SER A 62 -0.43 -13.77 2.31
C SER A 62 -1.50 -12.87 1.70
N ILE A 63 -1.10 -11.95 0.82
CA ILE A 63 -1.96 -10.90 0.25
C ILE A 63 -1.72 -10.82 -1.26
N GLU A 64 -2.78 -10.50 -2.01
CA GLU A 64 -2.64 -10.25 -3.45
C GLU A 64 -2.00 -8.87 -3.70
N ILE A 65 -0.94 -8.87 -4.52
CA ILE A 65 -0.22 -7.65 -4.93
C ILE A 65 -0.65 -7.27 -6.33
N LEU A 66 -1.20 -6.06 -6.46
CA LEU A 66 -1.65 -5.51 -7.73
C LEU A 66 -0.49 -4.78 -8.43
N ASN A 67 -0.17 -5.23 -9.65
CA ASN A 67 0.83 -4.60 -10.49
C ASN A 67 0.28 -3.33 -11.17
N LEU A 68 1.19 -2.41 -11.47
CA LEU A 68 0.85 -1.25 -12.29
C LEU A 68 0.74 -1.65 -13.75
N ASP A 69 -0.27 -1.13 -14.42
CA ASP A 69 -0.42 -1.24 -15.86
C ASP A 69 -0.39 0.14 -16.53
N ARG A 70 -0.42 0.15 -17.86
CA ARG A 70 -0.37 1.39 -18.64
C ARG A 70 -1.55 2.33 -18.32
N LYS A 71 -2.71 1.81 -17.92
CA LYS A 71 -3.89 2.62 -17.61
C LYS A 71 -3.70 3.33 -16.27
N ILE A 72 -3.21 2.62 -15.25
CA ILE A 72 -2.90 3.18 -13.93
C ILE A 72 -1.84 4.27 -14.08
N ILE A 73 -0.74 4.00 -14.78
CA ILE A 73 0.34 5.00 -14.99
C ILE A 73 -0.17 6.28 -15.65
N LYS A 74 -1.02 6.17 -16.69
CA LYS A 74 -1.59 7.34 -17.36
C LYS A 74 -2.46 8.16 -16.41
N MET A 75 -3.32 7.49 -15.64
CA MET A 75 -4.21 8.14 -14.71
C MET A 75 -3.46 8.82 -13.55
N GLY A 76 -2.41 8.19 -13.03
CA GLY A 76 -1.57 8.79 -11.99
C GLY A 76 -0.82 10.03 -12.48
N ALA A 77 -0.33 10.03 -13.71
CA ALA A 77 0.29 11.22 -14.32
C ALA A 77 -0.71 12.37 -14.46
N GLU A 78 -1.97 12.08 -14.81
CA GLU A 78 -3.05 13.07 -14.84
C GLU A 78 -3.34 13.62 -13.44
N PHE A 79 -3.40 12.76 -12.42
CA PHE A 79 -3.58 13.18 -11.03
C PHE A 79 -2.45 14.11 -10.57
N TYR A 80 -1.20 13.74 -10.80
CA TYR A 80 -0.05 14.57 -10.45
C TYR A 80 -0.19 16.00 -11.01
N ILE A 81 -0.46 16.13 -12.30
CA ILE A 81 -0.62 17.44 -12.97
C ILE A 81 -1.81 18.20 -12.38
N ASN A 82 -2.94 17.53 -12.17
CA ASN A 82 -4.16 18.16 -11.67
C ASN A 82 -3.99 18.68 -10.24
N TYR A 83 -3.35 17.92 -9.36
CA TYR A 83 -3.06 18.36 -7.99
C TYR A 83 -2.02 19.49 -7.99
N ARG A 84 -0.97 19.37 -8.80
CA ARG A 84 0.07 20.41 -8.90
C ARG A 84 -0.49 21.76 -9.34
N LYS A 85 -1.40 21.76 -10.32
CA LYS A 85 -2.10 22.98 -10.79
C LYS A 85 -2.94 23.64 -9.68
N ARG A 86 -3.39 22.87 -8.69
CA ARG A 86 -4.15 23.36 -7.53
C ARG A 86 -3.25 23.77 -6.36
N GLY A 87 -1.93 23.77 -6.53
CA GLY A 87 -0.97 24.06 -5.47
C GLY A 87 -0.77 22.91 -4.48
N ILE A 88 -1.31 21.72 -4.77
CA ILE A 88 -1.15 20.52 -3.93
C ILE A 88 0.03 19.71 -4.48
N THR A 89 0.99 19.40 -3.61
CA THR A 89 2.12 18.54 -3.95
C THR A 89 1.86 17.15 -3.38
N LEU A 90 1.70 16.17 -4.27
CA LEU A 90 1.74 14.74 -3.94
C LEU A 90 3.05 14.16 -4.42
N CYS A 91 3.56 13.12 -3.76
CA CYS A 91 4.69 12.38 -4.29
C CYS A 91 4.24 11.47 -5.44
N ASP A 92 5.20 10.97 -6.22
CA ASP A 92 4.89 10.14 -7.40
C ASP A 92 4.16 8.85 -7.03
N ILE A 93 4.51 8.23 -5.88
CA ILE A 93 3.88 6.99 -5.40
C ILE A 93 2.45 7.25 -4.93
N ASP A 94 2.18 8.34 -4.22
CA ASP A 94 0.81 8.69 -3.79
C ASP A 94 -0.13 9.00 -4.97
N CYS A 95 0.42 9.27 -6.15
CA CYS A 95 -0.35 9.46 -7.37
C CYS A 95 -0.69 8.15 -8.08
N LEU A 96 -0.11 7.02 -7.67
CA LEU A 96 -0.15 5.72 -8.36
C LEU A 96 -0.85 4.64 -7.53
#